data_AF-A0A1G7FE07-F1
#
_entry.id   AF-A0A1G7FE07-F1
#
_cell.length_a   1.000
_cell.length_b   1.000
_cell.length_c   1.000
_cell.angle_alpha   90.00
_cell.angle_beta   90.00
_cell.angle_gamma   90.00
#
_symmetry.space_group_name_H-M   'P 1'
#
loop_
_entity.id
_entity.type
_entity.pdbx_description
1 polymer ?
#
loop_
_entity_poly.entity_id
_entity_poly.type
_entity_poly.pdbx_seq_one_letter_code
_entity_poly.pdbx_strand_id
1 'polypeptide(L)' 'METARVRIIQFIENQNIKPKIFLQKTGLKKGFVDKSHINSSASDIYLSKILDSYPELSAEWLLTGKGEMLKTKCKENVTE' A
#
# COMPACT_ATOMS: atom_id res chain seq x y z
N MET A 1 -4.05 0.42 17.84
CA MET A 1 -4.67 1.06 16.66
C MET A 1 -3.82 0.71 15.46
N GLU A 2 -4.34 -0.08 14.54
CA GLU A 2 -3.65 -0.34 13.27
C GLU A 2 -3.81 0.90 12.38
N THR A 3 -2.68 1.53 12.04
CA THR A 3 -2.67 2.69 11.15
C THR A 3 -2.53 2.25 9.70
N ALA A 4 -2.95 3.09 8.75
CA ALA A 4 -2.82 2.79 7.34
C ALA A 4 -1.37 2.50 6.89
N ARG A 5 -0.35 2.97 7.64
CA ARG A 5 1.06 2.63 7.38
C ARG A 5 1.32 1.13 7.54
N VAL A 6 0.79 0.51 8.59
CA VAL A 6 0.95 -0.93 8.85
C VAL A 6 0.40 -1.72 7.67
N ARG A 7 -0.78 -1.33 7.16
CA ARG A 7 -1.41 -1.97 6.00
C ARG A 7 -0.57 -1.86 4.73
N ILE A 8 0.12 -0.74 4.53
CA ILE A 8 1.02 -0.57 3.38
C ILE A 8 2.23 -1.48 3.50
N ILE A 9 2.81 -1.61 4.69
CA ILE A 9 3.93 -2.53 4.92
C ILE A 9 3.46 -3.97 4.64
N GLN A 10 2.29 -4.34 5.15
CA GLN A 10 1.68 -5.65 4.89
C GLN A 10 1.44 -5.86 3.39
N PHE A 11 0.96 -4.85 2.67
CA PHE A 11 0.77 -4.91 1.23
C PHE A 11 2.09 -5.17 0.48
N ILE A 12 3.14 -4.44 0.82
CA ILE A 12 4.46 -4.59 0.22
C ILE A 12 5.01 -6.01 0.45
N GLU A 13 4.88 -6.52 1.68
CA GLU A 13 5.31 -7.87 2.05
C GLU A 13 4.50 -8.94 1.29
N ASN A 14 3.17 -8.78 1.19
CA ASN A 14 2.30 -9.70 0.43
C ASN A 14 2.62 -9.71 -1.07
N GLN A 15 2.85 -8.53 -1.68
CA GLN A 15 3.18 -8.43 -3.10
C GLN A 15 4.63 -8.86 -3.42
N ASN A 16 5.41 -9.29 -2.42
CA ASN A 16 6.84 -9.60 -2.55
C ASN A 16 7.66 -8.43 -3.15
N ILE A 17 7.23 -7.19 -2.90
CA ILE A 17 7.90 -6.00 -3.43
C ILE A 17 8.97 -5.58 -2.44
N LYS A 18 10.17 -5.27 -2.95
CA LYS A 18 11.21 -4.69 -2.10
C LYS A 18 10.78 -3.29 -1.63
N PRO A 19 10.86 -2.96 -0.33
CA PRO A 19 10.46 -1.65 0.18
C PRO A 19 11.18 -0.50 -0.54
N LYS A 20 12.45 -0.69 -0.92
CA LYS A 20 13.21 0.27 -1.73
C LYS A 20 12.57 0.56 -3.10
N ILE A 21 12.09 -0.48 -3.78
CA ILE A 21 11.43 -0.37 -5.09
C ILE A 21 10.06 0.28 -4.94
N PHE A 22 9.31 -0.13 -3.92
CA PHE A 22 8.02 0.48 -3.60
C PHE A 22 8.16 1.98 -3.35
N LEU A 23 9.11 2.38 -2.49
CA LEU A 23 9.41 3.78 -2.20
C LEU A 23 9.80 4.56 -3.46
N GLN A 24 10.60 3.97 -4.33
CA GLN A 24 11.01 4.60 -5.60
C GLN A 24 9.83 4.78 -6.55
N LYS A 25 8.94 3.79 -6.64
CA LYS A 25 7.76 3.83 -7.50
C LYS A 25 6.72 4.83 -6.99
N THR A 26 6.48 4.83 -5.68
CA THR A 26 5.50 5.71 -5.01
C THR A 26 6.02 7.10 -4.68
N GLY A 27 7.32 7.36 -4.83
CA GLY A 27 7.95 8.64 -4.48
C GLY A 27 7.85 8.98 -2.98
N LEU A 28 7.88 7.96 -2.13
CA LEU A 28 7.84 8.07 -0.67
C LEU A 28 9.25 8.23 -0.10
N LYS A 29 9.37 8.91 1.05
CA LYS A 29 10.64 9.02 1.77
C LYS A 29 10.99 7.69 2.43
N LYS A 30 12.29 7.37 2.48
CA LYS A 30 12.83 6.12 3.05
C LYS A 30 12.34 5.81 4.47
N GLY A 31 12.04 6.85 5.25
CA GLY A 31 11.45 6.74 6.60
C GLY A 31 9.99 6.27 6.67
N PHE A 32 9.30 6.07 5.54
CA PHE A 32 7.90 5.65 5.53
C PHE A 32 7.72 4.17 5.92
N VAL A 33 8.63 3.31 5.45
CA VAL A 33 8.70 1.87 5.77
C VAL A 33 9.55 1.60 7.00
N ASP A 34 10.06 2.66 7.63
CA ASP A 34 10.88 2.53 8.83
C ASP A 34 9.99 2.16 10.03
N LYS A 35 10.25 0.99 10.60
CA LYS A 35 9.44 0.42 11.68
C LYS A 35 9.45 1.30 12.95
N SER A 36 10.40 2.22 13.07
CA SER A 36 10.51 3.15 14.20
C SER A 36 9.37 4.19 14.24
N HIS A 37 8.71 4.48 13.11
CA HIS A 37 7.63 5.47 13.01
C HIS A 37 6.26 4.89 12.61
N ILE A 38 6.03 3.60 12.84
CA ILE A 38 4.75 2.92 12.56
C ILE A 38 3.57 3.52 13.35
N ASN A 39 3.84 4.07 14.54
CA ASN A 39 2.83 4.73 15.37
C ASN A 39 2.50 6.18 14.94
N SER A 40 3.21 6.74 13.95
CA SER A 40 2.86 8.05 13.39
C SER A 40 1.75 7.90 12.36
N SER A 41 0.71 8.74 12.42
CA SER A 41 -0.32 8.81 11.39
C SER A 41 0.30 8.95 9.99
N ALA A 42 -0.16 8.15 9.03
CA ALA A 42 0.15 8.39 7.63
C ALA A 42 -0.40 9.76 7.22
N SER A 43 0.43 10.60 6.62
CA SER A 43 -0.09 11.79 5.94
C SER A 43 -0.93 11.33 4.75
N ASP A 44 -2.10 11.93 4.59
CA ASP A 44 -3.02 11.69 3.47
C ASP A 44 -2.32 11.73 2.10
N ILE A 45 -1.36 12.66 1.95
CA ILE A 45 -0.52 12.80 0.76
C ILE A 45 0.21 11.50 0.39
N TYR A 46 0.71 10.74 1.38
CA TYR A 46 1.40 9.49 1.12
C TYR A 46 0.45 8.38 0.67
N LEU A 47 -0.73 8.32 1.27
CA LEU A 47 -1.80 7.40 0.87
C LEU A 47 -2.19 7.67 -0.58
N SER A 48 -2.42 8.93 -0.93
CA SER A 48 -2.79 9.33 -2.29
C SER A 48 -1.71 8.96 -3.30
N LYS A 49 -0.42 9.15 -2.99
CA LYS A 49 0.69 8.74 -3.88
C LYS A 49 0.72 7.23 -4.13
N ILE A 50 0.43 6.44 -3.11
CA ILE A 50 0.40 4.98 -3.24
C ILE A 50 -0.77 4.57 -4.13
N LEU A 51 -1.96 5.13 -3.89
CA LEU A 51 -3.14 4.84 -4.70
C LEU A 51 -2.96 5.29 -6.16
N ASP A 52 -2.22 6.37 -6.39
CA ASP A 52 -1.86 6.84 -7.73
C ASP A 52 -0.87 5.89 -8.43
N SER A 53 0.15 5.41 -7.71
CA SER A 53 1.12 4.44 -8.24
C SER A 53 0.59 3.01 -8.34
N TYR A 54 -0.39 2.67 -7.51
CA TYR A 54 -1.04 1.37 -7.42
C TYR A 54 -2.56 1.59 -7.43
N PRO A 55 -3.16 1.88 -8.60
CA PRO A 55 -4.61 1.98 -8.75
C PRO A 55 -5.32 0.64 -8.51
N GLU A 56 -4.55 -0.45 -8.53
CA GLU A 56 -4.94 -1.79 -8.09
C GLU A 56 -5.10 -1.90 -6.58
N LEU A 57 -4.58 -0.99 -5.76
CA LEU A 57 -4.75 -1.00 -4.31
C LEU A 57 -6.08 -0.34 -3.93
N SER A 58 -6.80 -0.96 -2.98
CA SER A 58 -8.05 -0.39 -2.47
C SER A 58 -7.81 0.68 -1.42
N ALA A 59 -8.22 1.92 -1.73
CA ALA A 59 -8.23 3.04 -0.79
C ALA A 59 -9.09 2.75 0.44
N GLU A 60 -10.22 2.06 0.25
CA GLU A 60 -11.14 1.73 1.33
C GLU A 60 -10.51 0.75 2.32
N TRP A 61 -9.87 -0.32 1.82
CA TRP A 61 -9.11 -1.24 2.66
C TRP A 61 -7.95 -0.54 3.36
N LEU A 62 -7.26 0.34 2.66
CA LEU A 62 -6.13 1.07 3.21
C LEU A 62 -6.54 2.01 4.37
N LEU A 63 -7.66 2.71 4.25
CA LEU A 63 -8.17 3.66 5.25
C LEU A 63 -8.97 2.97 6.35
N THR A 64 -9.89 2.08 6.00
CA THR A 64 -10.84 1.45 6.92
C THR A 64 -10.39 0.07 7.40
N GLY A 65 -9.55 -0.62 6.64
CA GLY A 65 -9.17 -2.02 6.89
C GLY A 65 -10.24 -3.03 6.49
N LYS A 66 -11.33 -2.54 5.90
CA LYS A 66 -12.46 -3.37 5.47
C LYS A 66 -12.41 -3.54 3.95
N GLY A 67 -12.82 -4.71 3.47
CA GLY A 67 -12.82 -5.06 2.06
C GLY A 67 -11.52 -5.71 1.59
N GLU A 68 -11.30 -5.68 0.28
CA GLU A 68 -10.16 -6.33 -0.37
C GLU A 68 -8.96 -5.39 -0.47
N MET A 69 -7.76 -5.92 -0.19
CA MET A 69 -6.50 -5.17 -0.29
C MET A 69 -6.25 -4.66 -1.70
N LEU A 70 -6.42 -5.55 -2.68
CA LEU A 70 -6.34 -5.23 -4.08
C LEU A 70 -7.75 -5.12 -4.64
N LYS A 71 -8.04 -4.02 -5.32
CA LYS A 71 -9.12 -3.96 -6.28
C LYS A 71 -8.75 -4.92 -7.40
N THR A 72 -9.25 -6.15 -7.32
CA THR A 72 -9.10 -7.12 -8.40
C THR A 72 -9.65 -6.48 -9.67
N LYS A 73 -8.75 -5.92 -10.49
CA LYS A 73 -9.04 -5.72 -11.90
C LYS A 73 -9.02 -7.14 -12.40
N CYS A 74 -10.21 -7.72 -12.49
CA CYS A 74 -10.43 -8.96 -13.22
C CYS A 74 -9.89 -8.74 -14.64
N LYS A 75 -8.60 -9.03 -14.84
CA LYS A 75 -8.14 -9.66 -16.05
C LYS A 75 -8.45 -11.13 -15.84
N GLU A 76 -9.73 -11.44 -15.90
CA GLU A 76 -10.18 -12.68 -16.48
C GLU A 76 -9.64 -12.68 -17.91
N ASN A 77 -8.46 -13.27 -18.08
CA ASN A 77 -8.05 -13.87 -19.33
C ASN A 77 -7.47 -15.21 -18.88
N VAL A 78 -8.33 -16.23 -18.86
CA VAL A 78 -8.14 -17.55 -19.50
C VAL A 78 -6.66 -17.84 -19.81
N THR A 79 -6.10 -18.99 -19.43
CA THR A 79 -6.08 -20.18 -20.29
C THR A 79 -5.49 -21.40 -19.54
N GLU A 80 -6.23 -22.53 -19.62
CA GLU A 80 -5.85 -23.96 -19.48
C GLU A 80 -5.51 -24.56 -18.10
#